data_AF-A0A2E0XUB4-F1
#
_entry.id   AF-A0A2E0XUB4-F1
#
_cell.length_a   1.000
_cell.length_b   1.000
_cell.length_c   1.000
_cell.angle_alpha   90.00
_cell.angle_beta   90.00
_cell.angle_gamma   90.00
#
_symmetry.space_group_name_H-M   'P 1'
#
loop_
_entity.id
_entity.type
_entity.pdbx_description
1 polymer ?
#
loop_
_entity_poly.entity_id
_entity_poly.type
_entity_poly.pdbx_seq_one_letter_code
_entity_poly.pdbx_strand_id
1 'polypeptide(L)'
;MSQTTRIEQMQKIQKEGLELFIKKNTDYGDAFANYGPVGVLVRMGDKIQRLQSITKSGIVLTQDEKIRDTLIDLHNYSAMAIMLMDELIKSDD
;
A
#
# COMPACT_ATOMS: atom_id res chain seq x y z
N MET A 1 -23.65 19.43 8.97
CA MET A 1 -22.37 18.82 8.55
C MET A 1 -22.72 17.76 7.52
N SER A 2 -22.30 17.90 6.26
CA SER A 2 -22.63 16.88 5.25
C SER A 2 -21.96 15.56 5.64
N GLN A 3 -22.71 14.46 5.56
CA GLN A 3 -22.08 13.14 5.60
C GLN A 3 -21.18 13.04 4.38
N THR A 4 -19.86 13.01 4.60
CA THR A 4 -18.90 12.72 3.54
C THR A 4 -19.23 11.36 2.95
N THR A 5 -19.40 11.29 1.62
CA THR A 5 -19.78 10.05 0.94
C THR A 5 -18.64 9.03 1.03
N ARG A 6 -18.94 7.73 0.88
CA ARG A 6 -17.90 6.69 0.81
C ARG A 6 -16.91 6.91 -0.35
N ILE A 7 -17.39 7.53 -1.43
CA ILE A 7 -16.57 7.91 -2.59
C ILE A 7 -15.55 8.97 -2.18
N GLU A 8 -15.99 10.05 -1.52
CA GLU A 8 -15.09 11.11 -1.04
C GLU A 8 -14.04 10.59 -0.03
N GLN A 9 -14.45 9.66 0.85
CA GLN A 9 -13.52 9.00 1.77
C GLN A 9 -12.45 8.19 1.02
N MET A 10 -12.86 7.41 0.02
CA MET A 10 -11.94 6.63 -0.82
C MET A 10 -11.00 7.54 -1.61
N GLN A 11 -11.51 8.62 -2.21
CA GLN A 11 -10.69 9.59 -2.95
C GLN A 11 -9.63 10.23 -2.06
N LYS A 12 -9.97 10.56 -0.81
CA LYS A 12 -9.00 11.09 0.15
C LYS A 12 -7.89 10.09 0.46
N ILE A 13 -8.24 8.81 0.65
CA ILE A 13 -7.28 7.72 0.89
C ILE A 13 -6.37 7.52 -0.33
N GLN A 14 -6.93 7.51 -1.54
CA GLN A 14 -6.15 7.37 -2.78
C GLN A 14 -5.17 8.53 -2.96
N LYS A 15 -5.61 9.77 -2.67
CA LYS A 15 -4.74 10.95 -2.73
C LYS A 15 -3.55 10.83 -1.77
N GLU A 16 -3.83 10.43 -0.53
CA GLU A 16 -2.79 10.20 0.48
C GLU A 16 -1.83 9.07 0.06
N GLY A 17 -2.36 7.95 -0.44
CA GLY A 17 -1.57 6.84 -0.95
C GLY A 17 -0.65 7.28 -2.08
N LEU A 18 -1.16 8.08 -3.03
CA LEU A 18 -0.38 8.65 -4.12
C LEU A 18 0.75 9.56 -3.62
N GLU A 19 0.46 10.46 -2.69
CA GLU A 19 1.48 11.35 -2.09
C GLU A 19 2.59 10.53 -1.39
N LEU A 20 2.21 9.48 -0.66
CA LEU A 20 3.16 8.57 -0.02
C LEU A 20 4.00 7.78 -1.04
N PHE A 21 3.36 7.30 -2.11
CA PHE A 21 4.04 6.60 -3.20
C PHE A 21 5.08 7.51 -3.86
N ILE A 22 4.71 8.74 -4.23
CA ILE A 22 5.63 9.71 -4.85
C ILE A 22 6.85 9.92 -3.97
N LYS A 23 6.64 10.14 -2.66
CA LYS A 23 7.74 10.32 -1.70
C LYS A 23 8.66 9.09 -1.67
N LYS A 24 8.11 7.88 -1.47
CA LYS A 24 8.92 6.66 -1.38
C LYS A 24 9.61 6.32 -2.71
N ASN A 25 8.96 6.53 -3.85
CA ASN A 25 9.56 6.27 -5.15
C ASN A 25 10.68 7.27 -5.46
N THR A 26 10.60 8.50 -4.94
CA THR A 26 11.72 9.46 -5.00
C THR A 26 12.91 8.95 -4.19
N ASP A 27 12.67 8.39 -3.01
CA ASP A 27 13.72 7.91 -2.10
C ASP A 27 14.38 6.59 -2.57
N TYR A 28 13.60 5.67 -3.17
CA TYR A 28 14.03 4.30 -3.47
C TYR A 28 14.01 3.93 -4.96
N GLY A 29 13.48 4.78 -5.84
CA GLY A 29 13.19 4.45 -7.23
C GLY A 29 12.22 3.26 -7.36
N ASP A 30 12.22 2.62 -8.52
CA ASP A 30 11.34 1.48 -8.84
C ASP A 30 11.80 0.16 -8.18
N ALA A 31 12.40 0.21 -6.99
CA ALA A 31 12.87 -0.98 -6.25
C ALA A 31 11.75 -2.01 -5.96
N PHE A 32 10.49 -1.60 -6.06
CA PHE A 32 9.34 -2.50 -5.97
C PHE A 32 9.26 -3.47 -7.17
N ALA A 33 9.76 -3.06 -8.35
CA ALA A 33 9.69 -3.80 -9.62
C ALA A 33 10.69 -4.96 -9.74
N ASN A 34 11.78 -4.97 -8.94
CA ASN A 34 12.92 -5.90 -9.08
C ASN A 34 12.57 -7.40 -9.15
N TYR A 35 11.43 -7.80 -8.60
CA TYR A 35 10.99 -9.20 -8.54
C TYR A 35 9.58 -9.39 -9.14
N GLY A 36 9.14 -8.42 -9.95
CA GLY A 36 7.82 -8.42 -10.57
C GLY A 36 6.67 -8.41 -9.55
N PRO A 37 5.44 -8.69 -10.02
CA PRO A 37 4.25 -8.74 -9.16
C PRO A 37 4.38 -9.69 -7.96
N VAL A 38 5.08 -10.83 -8.13
CA VAL A 38 5.28 -11.82 -7.06
C VAL A 38 6.07 -11.22 -5.90
N GLY A 39 7.14 -10.46 -6.18
CA GLY A 39 7.91 -9.81 -5.12
C GLY A 39 7.12 -8.74 -4.36
N VAL A 40 6.17 -8.09 -5.03
CA VAL A 40 5.24 -7.15 -4.37
C VAL A 40 4.32 -7.89 -3.41
N LEU A 41 3.76 -9.04 -3.82
CA LEU A 41 2.91 -9.88 -2.96
C LEU A 41 3.65 -10.40 -1.72
N VAL A 42 4.92 -10.79 -1.86
CA VAL A 42 5.76 -11.21 -0.72
C VAL A 42 5.87 -10.09 0.31
N ARG A 43 6.17 -8.86 -0.14
CA ARG A 43 6.26 -7.68 0.76
C ARG A 43 4.93 -7.36 1.44
N MET A 44 3.80 -7.56 0.75
CA MET A 44 2.48 -7.46 1.38
C MET A 44 2.31 -8.50 2.50
N GLY A 45 2.72 -9.74 2.25
CA GLY A 45 2.72 -10.82 3.24
C GLY A 45 3.50 -10.45 4.51
N ASP A 46 4.72 -9.94 4.35
CA ASP A 46 5.56 -9.51 5.49
C ASP A 46 4.90 -8.41 6.32
N LYS A 47 4.28 -7.42 5.65
CA LYS A 47 3.53 -6.33 6.29
C LYS A 47 2.32 -6.85 7.07
N ILE A 48 1.55 -7.78 6.49
CA ILE A 48 0.38 -8.39 7.13
C ILE A 48 0.79 -9.20 8.36
N GLN A 49 1.85 -10.01 8.27
CA GLN A 49 2.35 -10.79 9.41
C GLN A 49 2.79 -9.89 10.57
N ARG A 50 3.45 -8.77 10.27
CA ARG A 50 3.82 -7.76 11.27
C ARG A 50 2.59 -7.14 11.92
N LEU A 51 1.57 -6.80 11.13
CA LEU A 51 0.30 -6.25 11.62
C LEU A 51 -0.40 -7.21 12.59
N GLN A 52 -0.51 -8.49 12.23
CA GLN A 52 -1.09 -9.53 13.08
C GLN A 52 -0.34 -9.72 14.40
N SER A 53 0.99 -9.59 14.37
CA SER A 53 1.82 -9.67 15.58
C SER A 53 1.58 -8.49 16.52
N ILE A 54 1.38 -7.29 15.98
CA ILE A 54 1.07 -6.06 16.72
C ILE A 54 -0.30 -6.17 17.40
N THR A 55 -1.34 -6.59 16.68
CA THR A 55 -2.71 -6.70 17.24
C THR A 55 -2.79 -7.66 18.43
N LYS A 56 -1.95 -8.71 18.47
CA LYS A 56 -1.88 -9.64 19.62
C LYS A 56 -1.29 -9.03 20.90
N SER A 57 -0.58 -7.92 20.81
CA SER A 57 0.17 -7.31 21.92
C SER A 57 -0.56 -6.21 22.70
N GLY A 58 -1.75 -5.76 22.24
CA GLY A 58 -2.71 -4.99 23.05
C GLY A 58 -2.33 -3.55 23.44
N ILE A 59 -1.43 -2.86 22.72
CA ILE A 59 -1.02 -1.48 23.03
C ILE A 59 -1.83 -0.50 22.17
N VAL A 60 -2.68 0.34 22.75
CA VAL A 60 -3.89 0.85 22.05
C VAL A 60 -3.77 2.24 21.39
N LEU A 61 -2.75 3.07 21.64
CA LEU A 61 -2.72 4.44 21.06
C LEU A 61 -1.68 4.66 19.94
N THR A 62 -0.45 4.15 20.11
CA THR A 62 0.61 4.29 19.08
C THR A 62 0.56 3.20 18.02
N GLN A 63 -0.27 2.17 18.20
CA GLN A 63 -0.44 1.10 17.23
C GLN A 63 -1.46 1.47 16.16
N ASP A 64 -2.56 2.16 16.50
CA ASP A 64 -3.61 2.50 15.52
C ASP A 64 -3.08 3.33 14.33
N GLU A 65 -2.20 4.31 14.59
CA GLU A 65 -1.51 5.06 13.54
C GLU A 65 -0.65 4.13 12.67
N LYS A 66 0.10 3.22 13.29
CA LYS A 66 0.94 2.22 12.59
C LYS A 66 0.11 1.22 11.78
N ILE A 67 -1.10 0.88 12.24
CA ILE A 67 -2.03 0.02 11.51
C ILE A 67 -2.49 0.75 10.26
N ARG A 68 -2.95 2.01 10.41
CA ARG A 68 -3.43 2.81 9.30
C ARG A 68 -2.35 3.03 8.23
N ASP A 69 -1.14 3.38 8.64
CA ASP A 69 0.01 3.54 7.73
C ASP A 69 0.32 2.23 6.99
N THR A 70 0.24 1.10 7.69
CA THR A 70 0.44 -0.23 7.08
C THR A 70 -0.65 -0.53 6.06
N LEU A 71 -1.91 -0.16 6.32
CA LEU A 71 -3.01 -0.34 5.37
C LEU A 71 -2.86 0.56 4.13
N ILE A 72 -2.36 1.79 4.27
CA ILE A 72 -2.01 2.65 3.13
C ILE A 72 -0.87 2.03 2.32
N ASP A 73 0.15 1.48 2.98
CA ASP A 73 1.22 0.76 2.28
C ASP A 73 0.69 -0.44 1.50
N LEU A 74 -0.24 -1.22 2.08
CA LEU A 74 -0.87 -2.35 1.39
C LEU A 74 -1.74 -1.91 0.21
N HIS A 75 -2.42 -0.76 0.32
CA HIS A 75 -3.14 -0.14 -0.79
C HIS A 75 -2.18 0.18 -1.95
N ASN A 76 -1.05 0.81 -1.66
CA ASN A 76 -0.03 1.13 -2.65
C ASN A 76 0.65 -0.12 -3.22
N TYR A 77 0.93 -1.14 -2.41
CA TYR A 77 1.46 -2.41 -2.92
C TYR A 77 0.51 -3.08 -3.89
N SER A 78 -0.80 -3.02 -3.64
CA SER A 78 -1.80 -3.55 -4.58
C SER A 78 -1.73 -2.81 -5.92
N ALA A 79 -1.65 -1.47 -5.90
CA ALA A 79 -1.50 -0.67 -7.11
C ALA A 79 -0.17 -0.97 -7.84
N MET A 80 0.93 -1.10 -7.11
CA MET A 80 2.25 -1.44 -7.67
C MET A 80 2.28 -2.82 -8.33
N ALA A 81 1.62 -3.82 -7.76
CA ALA A 81 1.50 -5.13 -8.40
C ALA A 81 0.74 -5.03 -9.72
N ILE A 82 -0.37 -4.26 -9.76
CA ILE A 82 -1.16 -4.05 -10.97
C ILE A 82 -0.34 -3.33 -12.04
N MET A 83 0.40 -2.27 -11.68
CA MET A 83 1.27 -1.55 -12.64
C MET A 83 2.24 -2.50 -13.35
N LEU A 84 2.89 -3.39 -12.60
CA LEU A 84 3.80 -4.39 -13.17
C LEU A 84 3.08 -5.43 -14.03
N MET A 85 1.86 -5.83 -13.66
CA MET A 85 1.06 -6.76 -14.47
C MET A 85 0.64 -6.13 -15.80
N ASP A 86 0.22 -4.87 -15.78
CA ASP A 86 -0.21 -4.13 -16.97
C ASP A 86 0.95 -3.84 -17.93
N GLU A 87 2.18 -3.68 -17.41
CA GLU A 87 3.39 -3.57 -18.22
C GLU A 87 3.73 -4.88 -18.95
N LEU A 88 3.61 -6.02 -18.27
CA LEU A 88 3.85 -7.34 -18.86
C LEU A 88 2.87 -7.65 -20.00
N ILE A 89 1.59 -7.30 -19.82
CA ILE A 89 0.56 -7.52 -20.85
C ILE A 89 0.88 -6.74 -22.13
N LYS A 90 1.47 -5.55 -22.02
CA LYS A 90 1.85 -4.73 -23.18
C LYS A 90 3.10 -5.20 -23.91
N SER A 91 3.91 -6.08 -23.31
CA SER A 91 5.11 -6.62 -23.97
C SER A 91 4.85 -7.87 -24.82
N ASP A 92 3.64 -8.43 -24.74
CA ASP A 92 3.21 -9.62 -25.47
C ASP A 92 2.41 -9.31 -26.77
N ASP A 93 2.19 -8.01 -27.08
CA ASP A 93 1.60 -7.49 -28.33
C ASP A 93 2.69 -6.93 -29.28
#